data_AF-A0A060UPS8-F1
#
_entry.id   AF-A0A060UPS8-F1
#
_cell.length_a   1.000
_cell.length_b   1.000
_cell.length_c   1.000
_cell.angle_alpha   90.00
_cell.angle_beta   90.00
_cell.angle_gamma   90.00
#
_symmetry.space_group_name_H-M   'P 1'
#
loop_
_entity.id
_entity.type
_entity.pdbx_description
1 polymer ?
#
loop_
_entity_poly.entity_id
_entity_poly.type
_entity_poly.pdbx_seq_one_letter_code
_entity_poly.pdbx_strand_id
1 'polypeptide(L)'
;MESMTGGTAFITLDGTERPLPLIPVADIKAEVACLSSDGRGLILPVSEIKILPKGKGVKLLSLGDGFQVKSITLVHNGRVHGIPANRMDACRGHRAGKGRSLFG
;
A
#
# COMPACT_ATOMS: atom_id res chain seq x y z
N MET A 1 -28.01 -28.38 5.31
CA MET A 1 -28.17 -26.98 4.86
C MET A 1 -27.30 -26.14 5.75
N GLU A 2 -26.07 -25.85 5.33
CA GLU A 2 -25.14 -25.01 6.09
C GLU A 2 -25.48 -23.55 5.81
N SER A 3 -25.85 -22.82 6.86
CA SER A 3 -26.15 -21.40 6.80
C SER A 3 -24.86 -20.64 6.48
N MET A 4 -24.73 -20.14 5.25
CA MET A 4 -23.65 -19.24 4.89
C MET A 4 -23.83 -17.95 5.70
N THR A 5 -23.05 -17.76 6.77
CA THR A 5 -23.08 -16.55 7.59
C THR A 5 -22.52 -15.42 6.72
N GLY A 6 -23.41 -14.55 6.23
CA GLY A 6 -23.07 -13.52 5.24
C GLY A 6 -22.03 -12.54 5.78
N GLY A 7 -20.88 -12.46 5.11
CA GLY A 7 -19.86 -11.45 5.41
C GLY A 7 -20.32 -10.05 4.99
N THR A 8 -19.94 -9.04 5.78
CA THR A 8 -20.23 -7.63 5.45
C THR A 8 -19.23 -7.11 4.43
N ALA A 9 -19.72 -6.58 3.30
CA ALA A 9 -18.86 -5.91 2.32
C ALA A 9 -18.32 -4.58 2.88
N PHE A 10 -17.00 -4.45 2.96
CA PHE A 10 -16.31 -3.24 3.45
C PHE A 10 -15.37 -2.60 2.41
N ILE A 11 -14.90 -3.34 1.40
CA ILE A 11 -14.05 -2.81 0.34
C ILE A 11 -14.77 -2.88 -1.00
N THR A 12 -14.66 -1.81 -1.79
CA THR A 12 -15.18 -1.76 -3.16
C THR A 12 -14.00 -1.91 -4.13
N LEU A 13 -14.11 -2.85 -5.07
CA LEU A 13 -13.11 -3.15 -6.09
C LEU A 13 -13.75 -2.98 -7.46
N ASP A 14 -13.03 -2.38 -8.40
CA ASP A 14 -13.47 -2.21 -9.77
C ASP A 14 -12.84 -3.25 -10.69
N GLY A 15 -13.57 -3.71 -11.71
CA GLY A 15 -13.05 -4.48 -12.83
C GLY A 15 -12.10 -5.64 -12.44
N THR A 16 -10.81 -5.45 -12.69
CA THR A 16 -9.75 -6.45 -12.45
C THR A 16 -8.98 -6.22 -11.14
N GLU A 17 -9.40 -5.27 -10.31
CA GLU A 17 -8.76 -5.00 -9.02
C GLU A 17 -8.89 -6.20 -8.09
N ARG A 18 -7.84 -6.42 -7.31
CA ARG A 18 -7.79 -7.47 -6.29
C ARG A 18 -7.36 -6.83 -4.97
N PRO A 19 -7.93 -7.28 -3.83
CA PRO A 19 -7.51 -6.76 -2.54
C PRO A 19 -6.06 -7.17 -2.28
N LEU A 20 -5.26 -6.25 -1.74
CA LEU A 20 -3.94 -6.58 -1.22
C LEU A 20 -4.08 -7.35 0.11
N PRO A 21 -3.07 -8.14 0.50
CA PRO A 21 -3.03 -8.73 1.83
C PRO A 21 -3.23 -7.67 2.92
N LEU A 22 -4.07 -8.00 3.90
CA LEU A 22 -4.27 -7.13 5.06
C LEU A 22 -3.01 -7.12 5.90
N ILE A 23 -2.54 -5.92 6.24
CA ILE A 23 -1.39 -5.75 7.14
C ILE A 23 -1.89 -5.19 8.49
N PRO A 24 -1.60 -5.86 9.61
CA PRO A 24 -1.91 -5.29 10.92
C PRO A 24 -1.01 -4.10 11.19
N VAL A 25 -1.59 -2.97 11.61
CA VAL A 25 -0.84 -1.78 12.01
C VAL A 25 -1.01 -1.58 13.51
N ALA A 26 0.09 -1.70 14.26
CA ALA A 26 0.09 -1.53 15.71
C ALA A 26 0.29 -0.07 16.16
N ASP A 27 0.95 0.76 15.34
CA ASP A 27 1.28 2.15 15.66
C ASP A 27 0.95 3.05 14.47
N ILE A 28 0.17 4.11 14.70
CA ILE A 28 -0.18 5.11 13.67
C ILE A 28 1.03 5.94 13.20
N LYS A 29 2.11 5.96 14.00
CA LYS A 29 3.38 6.59 13.64
C LYS A 29 4.24 5.73 12.71
N ALA A 30 3.84 4.48 12.45
CA ALA A 30 4.58 3.62 11.53
C ALA A 30 4.59 4.18 10.10
N GLU A 31 5.58 3.76 9.33
CA GLU A 31 5.63 3.98 7.87
C GLU A 31 5.21 2.69 7.15
N VAL A 32 4.60 2.84 5.97
CA VAL A 32 4.33 1.75 5.05
C VAL A 32 5.04 2.00 3.72
N ALA A 33 5.53 0.94 3.10
CA ALA A 33 6.06 0.96 1.75
C ALA A 33 5.06 0.33 0.78
N CYS A 34 4.69 1.08 -0.25
CA CYS A 34 3.93 0.60 -1.41
C CYS A 34 4.89 0.32 -2.56
N LEU A 35 4.81 -0.87 -3.17
CA LEU A 35 5.61 -1.24 -4.35
C LEU A 35 4.70 -1.48 -5.54
N SER A 36 5.08 -0.92 -6.69
CA SER A 36 4.35 -1.06 -7.94
C SER A 36 4.96 -2.11 -8.86
N SER A 37 4.15 -2.55 -9.83
CA SER A 37 4.56 -3.47 -10.87
C SER A 37 5.61 -2.92 -11.85
N ASP A 38 5.76 -1.59 -11.92
CA ASP A 38 6.78 -0.93 -12.75
C ASP A 38 8.06 -0.58 -11.97
N GLY A 39 8.26 -1.22 -10.81
CA GLY A 39 9.52 -1.10 -10.06
C GLY A 39 9.68 0.21 -9.29
N ARG A 40 8.58 0.92 -8.99
CA ARG A 40 8.60 2.11 -8.15
C ARG A 40 8.15 1.79 -6.72
N GLY A 41 8.71 2.53 -5.77
CA GLY A 41 8.36 2.48 -4.36
C GLY A 41 7.97 3.84 -3.82
N LEU A 42 7.04 3.85 -2.87
CA LEU A 42 6.71 5.02 -2.04
C LEU A 42 6.60 4.58 -0.59
N ILE A 43 7.37 5.22 0.27
CA ILE A 43 7.29 5.09 1.72
C ILE A 43 6.56 6.30 2.25
N LEU A 44 5.47 6.08 2.99
CA LEU A 44 4.64 7.14 3.57
C LEU A 44 4.23 6.77 5.01
N PRO A 45 3.97 7.77 5.87
CA PRO A 45 3.45 7.51 7.20
C PRO A 45 2.00 6.99 7.15
N VAL A 46 1.65 6.05 8.03
CA VAL A 46 0.27 5.50 8.10
C VAL A 46 -0.73 6.59 8.47
N SER A 47 -0.33 7.60 9.25
CA SER A 47 -1.17 8.74 9.61
C SER A 47 -1.74 9.52 8.42
N GLU A 48 -1.17 9.42 7.21
CA GLU A 48 -1.71 10.02 5.98
C GLU A 48 -2.86 9.20 5.35
N ILE A 49 -3.09 7.97 5.82
CA ILE A 49 -4.15 7.07 5.34
C ILE A 49 -5.42 7.30 6.17
N LYS A 50 -6.47 7.82 5.51
CA LYS A 50 -7.76 8.05 6.15
C LYS A 50 -8.40 6.73 6.59
N ILE A 51 -8.83 6.65 7.84
CA ILE A 51 -9.64 5.55 8.36
C ILE A 51 -11.03 5.63 7.72
N LEU A 52 -11.46 4.54 7.09
CA LEU A 52 -12.74 4.45 6.40
C LEU A 52 -13.49 3.21 6.90
N PRO A 53 -14.80 3.32 7.23
CA PRO A 53 -15.60 2.18 7.65
C PRO A 53 -15.92 1.24 6.50
N LYS A 54 -16.02 1.77 5.27
CA LYS A 54 -16.18 1.01 4.02
C LYS A 54 -15.88 1.87 2.79
N GLY A 55 -15.70 1.23 1.63
CA GLY A 55 -15.68 1.87 0.30
C GLY A 55 -14.45 1.53 -0.55
N LYS A 56 -14.17 2.37 -1.55
CA LYS A 56 -13.04 2.20 -2.49
C LYS A 56 -11.65 2.46 -1.88
N GLY A 57 -11.60 3.03 -0.67
CA GLY A 57 -10.34 3.41 -0.04
C GLY A 57 -9.80 4.74 -0.55
N VAL A 58 -8.51 4.98 -0.29
CA VAL A 58 -7.78 6.18 -0.72
C VAL A 58 -6.64 5.80 -1.65
N LYS A 59 -6.29 6.69 -2.59
CA LYS A 59 -5.12 6.49 -3.46
C LYS A 59 -3.85 6.49 -2.60
N LEU A 60 -3.05 5.42 -2.69
CA LEU A 60 -1.77 5.29 -1.98
C LEU A 60 -0.58 5.71 -2.85
N LEU A 61 -0.52 5.21 -4.07
CA LEU A 61 0.54 5.44 -5.05
C LEU A 61 -0.09 5.85 -6.39
N SER A 62 0.47 6.87 -7.03
CA SER A 62 0.03 7.32 -8.36
C SER A 62 0.76 6.53 -9.44
N LEU A 63 0.01 5.64 -10.05
CA LEU A 63 0.48 4.71 -11.08
C LEU A 63 0.22 5.28 -12.47
N GLY A 64 1.05 4.86 -13.43
CA GLY A 64 0.73 5.04 -14.84
C GLY A 64 -0.25 3.95 -15.30
N ASP A 65 -0.75 4.09 -16.52
CA ASP A 65 -1.72 3.16 -17.09
C ASP A 65 -1.17 1.73 -17.15
N GLY A 66 -2.02 0.76 -16.79
CA GLY A 66 -1.68 -0.66 -16.79
C GLY A 66 -0.83 -1.14 -15.60
N PHE A 67 -0.30 -0.23 -14.77
CA PHE A 67 0.46 -0.60 -13.58
C PHE A 67 -0.41 -0.76 -12.35
N GLN A 68 0.04 -1.60 -11.41
CA GLN A 68 -0.70 -1.96 -10.21
C GLN A 68 0.20 -1.89 -8.97
N VAL A 69 -0.37 -1.64 -7.80
CA VAL A 69 0.32 -1.88 -6.53
C VAL A 69 0.41 -3.40 -6.34
N LYS A 70 1.63 -3.91 -6.14
CA LYS A 70 1.90 -5.34 -5.95
C LYS A 70 2.00 -5.72 -4.48
N SER A 71 2.49 -4.82 -3.65
CA SER A 71 2.61 -5.06 -2.22
C SER A 71 2.52 -3.76 -1.42
N ILE A 72 1.98 -3.89 -0.22
CA ILE A 72 2.11 -2.91 0.85
C ILE A 72 2.69 -3.64 2.06
N THR A 73 3.63 -3.02 2.76
CA THR A 73 4.24 -3.61 3.95
C THR A 73 4.69 -2.54 4.93
N LEU A 74 4.74 -2.88 6.21
CA LEU A 74 5.28 -2.00 7.24
C LEU A 74 6.79 -1.85 7.06
N VAL A 75 7.29 -0.63 7.25
CA VAL A 75 8.72 -0.39 7.38
C VAL A 75 9.13 -0.76 8.80
N HIS A 76 10.07 -1.70 8.95
CA HIS A 76 10.57 -2.14 10.24
C HIS A 76 12.02 -1.70 10.41
N ASN A 77 12.32 -0.97 11.49
CA ASN A 77 13.65 -0.39 11.76
C ASN A 77 14.23 0.38 10.56
N GLY A 78 13.37 1.18 9.89
CA GLY A 78 13.76 1.96 8.72
C GLY A 78 14.07 1.14 7.46
N ARG A 79 13.68 -0.13 7.41
CA ARG A 79 13.95 -1.06 6.31
C ARG A 79 12.71 -1.79 5.83
N VAL A 80 12.76 -2.21 4.56
CA VAL A 80 11.80 -3.12 3.95
C VAL A 80 12.58 -4.20 3.22
N HIS A 81 12.20 -5.46 3.41
CA HIS A 81 12.84 -6.57 2.72
C HIS A 81 12.71 -6.42 1.19
N GLY A 82 13.82 -6.58 0.47
CA GLY A 82 13.86 -6.43 -1.00
C GLY A 82 14.05 -5.01 -1.51
N ILE A 83 13.98 -3.98 -0.65
CA ILE A 83 14.36 -2.61 -1.04
C ILE A 83 15.82 -2.35 -0.65
N PRO A 84 16.69 -1.92 -1.58
CA PRO A 84 18.06 -1.57 -1.27
C PRO A 84 18.14 -0.43 -0.24
N ALA A 85 19.09 -0.51 0.69
CA ALA A 85 19.24 0.45 1.78
C ALA A 85 19.39 1.90 1.27
N ASN A 86 20.19 2.08 0.22
CA ASN A 86 20.44 3.37 -0.44
C ASN A 86 19.20 3.96 -1.15
N ARG A 87 18.12 3.18 -1.28
CA ARG A 87 16.86 3.62 -1.91
C ARG A 87 15.78 3.97 -0.88
N MET A 88 15.94 3.60 0.39
CA MET A 88 14.92 3.83 1.43
C MET A 88 14.55 5.32 1.53
N ASP A 89 15.53 6.20 1.75
CA ASP A 89 15.28 7.64 1.89
C ASP A 89 14.71 8.27 0.63
N ALA A 90 15.22 7.87 -0.54
CA ALA A 90 14.72 8.40 -1.81
C ALA A 90 13.24 8.06 -2.04
N CYS A 91 12.77 6.92 -1.53
CA CYS A 91 11.38 6.49 -1.69
C CYS A 91 10.41 7.15 -0.69
N ARG A 92 10.89 7.89 0.31
CA ARG A 92 10.01 8.60 1.27
C ARG A 92 9.28 9.76 0.62
N GLY A 93 8.00 9.93 0.94
CA GLY A 93 7.18 11.03 0.45
C GLY A 93 5.73 10.95 0.92
N HIS A 94 4.89 11.78 0.31
CA HIS A 94 3.46 11.87 0.65
C HIS A 94 2.60 10.90 -0.14
N ARG A 95 1.45 10.53 0.45
CA ARG A 95 0.43 9.70 -0.15
C ARG A 95 0.01 10.24 -1.52
N ALA A 96 -0.32 9.32 -2.42
CA ALA A 96 -0.64 9.59 -3.82
C ALA A 96 0.51 10.21 -4.64
N GLY A 97 1.74 10.21 -4.11
CA GLY A 97 2.95 10.49 -4.88
C GLY A 97 3.19 9.45 -5.98
N LYS A 98 4.09 9.75 -6.92
CA LYS A 98 4.46 8.83 -8.02
C LYS A 98 5.43 7.73 -7.59
N GLY A 99 5.99 7.79 -6.38
CA GLY A 99 7.10 6.94 -5.95
C GLY A 99 8.40 7.21 -6.72
N ARG A 100 9.47 6.51 -6.34
CA ARG A 100 10.78 6.54 -6.99
C ARG A 100 11.18 5.14 -7.45
N SER A 101 12.11 5.06 -8.41
CA SER A 101 12.63 3.77 -8.83
C SER A 101 13.27 3.02 -7.64
N LEU A 102 12.96 1.74 -7.50
CA LEU A 102 13.59 0.84 -6.52
C LEU A 102 14.93 0.31 -7.03
N PHE A 103 15.10 0.30 -8.36
CA PHE A 103 16.27 -0.22 -9.05
C PHE A 103 16.85 0.90 -9.92
N GLY A 104 18.06 1.32 -9.62
CA GLY A 104 18.75 2.42 -10.27
C GLY A 104 20.02 2.81 -9.53
#